data_AF-A0A151QUA5-F1
#
_entry.id   AF-A0A151QUA5-F1
#
_cell.length_a   1.000
_cell.length_b   1.000
_cell.length_c   1.000
_cell.angle_alpha   90.00
_cell.angle_beta   90.00
_cell.angle_gamma   90.00
#
_symmetry.space_group_name_H-M   'P 1'
#
loop_
_entity.id
_entity.type
_entity.pdbx_description
1 polymer ?
#
loop_
_entity_poly.entity_id
_entity_poly.type
_entity_poly.pdbx_seq_one_letter_code
_entity_poly.pdbx_strand_id
1 'polypeptide(L)' 'MEATQVRVEDRMVKQLRGKEIPLMKVIWGGATPESATWELEQKMKVSYPFLFALGNFEDEIFKRRGEL' A
#
# COMPACT_ATOMS: atom_id res chain seq x y z
N MET A 1 -10.34 -6.20 -22.29
CA MET A 1 -9.87 -6.48 -20.92
C MET A 1 -9.35 -5.16 -20.37
N GLU A 2 -10.17 -4.45 -19.61
CA GLU A 2 -9.69 -3.28 -18.88
C GLU A 2 -8.82 -3.79 -17.74
N ALA A 3 -7.50 -3.76 -17.93
CA ALA A 3 -6.56 -4.01 -16.85
C ALA A 3 -6.69 -2.82 -15.90
N THR A 4 -7.57 -2.92 -14.90
CA THR A 4 -7.70 -1.94 -13.82
C THR A 4 -6.37 -1.90 -13.07
N GLN A 5 -5.45 -1.04 -13.51
CA GLN A 5 -4.11 -0.93 -12.94
C GLN A 5 -4.21 -0.38 -11.52
N VAL A 6 -4.01 -1.26 -10.53
CA VAL A 6 -3.87 -0.86 -9.13
C VAL A 6 -2.45 -0.32 -8.93
N ARG A 7 -2.34 0.89 -8.40
CA ARG A 7 -1.05 1.53 -8.11
C ARG A 7 -1.01 1.97 -6.65
N VAL A 8 0.14 1.81 -6.03
CA VAL A 8 0.38 2.31 -4.67
C VAL A 8 1.03 3.67 -4.79
N GLU A 9 0.41 4.67 -4.19
CA GLU A 9 0.89 6.06 -4.22
C GLU A 9 1.71 6.39 -2.97
N ASP A 10 1.30 5.90 -1.80
CA ASP A 10 1.99 6.17 -0.53
C ASP A 10 1.69 5.09 0.51
N ARG A 11 2.39 5.15 1.65
CA ARG A 11 2.19 4.26 2.80
C ARG A 11 2.35 5.03 4.10
N MET A 12 1.60 4.61 5.12
CA MET A 12 1.72 5.15 6.46
C MET A 12 1.50 4.06 7.51
N VAL A 13 2.03 4.25 8.71
CA VAL A 13 1.69 3.43 9.87
C VAL A 13 0.92 4.30 10.85
N LYS A 14 -0.25 3.82 11.29
CA LYS A 14 -1.02 4.46 12.38
C LYS A 14 -0.86 3.67 13.66
N GLN A 15 -0.65 4.35 14.78
CA GLN A 15 -0.75 3.71 16.09
C GLN A 15 -2.18 3.85 16.63
N LEU A 16 -2.88 2.73 16.81
CA LEU A 16 -4.18 2.68 17.47
C LEU A 16 -4.13 1.71 18.65
N ARG A 17 -4.43 2.21 19.86
CA ARG A 17 -4.46 1.41 21.09
C ARG A 17 -3.17 0.60 21.34
N GLY A 18 -2.02 1.23 21.09
CA GLY A 18 -0.71 0.59 21.24
C GLY A 18 -0.37 -0.46 20.16
N LYS A 19 -1.14 -0.53 19.07
CA LYS A 19 -0.86 -1.39 17.93
C LYS A 19 -0.54 -0.56 16.69
N GLU A 20 0.46 -1.01 15.94
CA GLU A 20 0.77 -0.47 14.62
C GLU A 20 -0.18 -1.04 13.56
N ILE A 21 -0.72 -0.15 12.72
CA ILE A 21 -1.62 -0.47 11.63
C ILE A 21 -1.03 0.10 10.34
N PRO A 22 -0.38 -0.72 9.53
CA PRO A 22 0.14 -0.32 8.23
C PRO A 22 -0.99 -0.12 7.21
N LEU A 23 -0.98 1.04 6.58
CA LEU A 23 -1.93 1.45 5.54
C LEU A 23 -1.17 1.83 4.26
N MET A 24 -1.82 1.61 3.13
CA MET A 24 -1.34 1.95 1.80
C MET A 24 -2.35 2.82 1.08
N LYS A 25 -1.90 3.93 0.51
CA LYS A 25 -2.70 4.78 -0.38
C LYS A 25 -2.68 4.14 -1.77
N VAL A 26 -3.86 3.75 -2.24
CA VAL A 26 -4.05 2.98 -3.47
C VAL A 26 -4.89 3.78 -4.45
N ILE A 27 -4.39 3.94 -5.66
CA ILE A 27 -5.13 4.45 -6.81
C ILE A 27 -5.63 3.24 -7.62
N TRP A 28 -6.93 3.20 -7.86
CA TRP A 28 -7.58 2.16 -8.64
C TRP A 28 -7.57 2.52 -10.12
N GLY A 29 -7.43 1.53 -11.00
CA GLY A 29 -7.32 1.76 -12.45
C GLY A 29 -8.50 2.55 -13.00
N GLY A 30 -8.20 3.58 -13.80
CA GLY A 30 -9.20 4.49 -14.36
C GLY A 30 -9.67 5.59 -13.40
N ALA A 31 -9.27 5.55 -12.12
CA ALA A 31 -9.59 6.59 -11.15
C ALA A 31 -8.50 7.67 -11.12
N THR A 32 -8.89 8.89 -10.77
CA THR A 32 -7.95 10.00 -10.61
C THR A 32 -7.19 9.86 -9.28
N PRO A 33 -6.02 10.50 -9.09
CA PRO A 33 -5.29 10.47 -7.82
C PRO A 33 -6.13 10.92 -6.60
N GLU A 34 -7.13 11.76 -6.81
CA GLU A 34 -8.06 12.22 -5.79
C GLU A 34 -9.00 11.11 -5.29
N SER A 35 -9.17 10.05 -6.08
CA SER A 35 -9.98 8.87 -5.73
C SER A 35 -9.19 7.82 -4.96
N ALA A 36 -7.96 8.14 -4.53
CA ALA A 36 -7.12 7.23 -3.79
C ALA A 36 -7.73 6.86 -2.44
N THR A 37 -7.63 5.59 -2.07
CA THR A 37 -8.14 5.08 -0.79
C THR A 37 -7.00 4.55 0.07
N TRP A 38 -7.14 4.69 1.40
CA TRP A 38 -6.23 4.05 2.35
C TRP A 38 -6.70 2.64 2.69
N GLU A 39 -5.94 1.65 2.28
CA GLU A 39 -6.23 0.22 2.48
C GLU A 39 -5.20 -0.43 3.40
N LEU A 40 -5.62 -1.46 4.15
CA LEU A 40 -4.71 -2.21 5.01
C LEU A 40 -3.66 -2.94 4.16
N GLU A 41 -2.39 -2.82 4.54
CA GLU A 41 -1.29 -3.52 3.85
C GLU A 41 -1.56 -5.03 3.77
N GLN A 42 -2.02 -5.63 4.87
CA GLN A 42 -2.36 -7.06 4.91
C GLN A 42 -3.46 -7.44 3.91
N LYS A 43 -4.48 -6.60 3.75
CA LYS A 43 -5.57 -6.83 2.78
C LYS A 43 -5.02 -6.77 1.34
N MET A 44 -4.13 -5.81 1.07
CA MET A 44 -3.49 -5.66 -0.23
C MET A 44 -2.52 -6.82 -0.54
N LYS A 45 -1.80 -7.35 0.45
CA LYS A 45 -0.94 -8.54 0.28
C LYS A 45 -1.73 -9.77 -0.18
N VAL A 46 -2.94 -9.95 0.37
CA VAL A 46 -3.81 -11.08 0.00
C VAL A 46 -4.49 -10.84 -1.36
N SER A 47 -4.99 -9.63 -1.59
CA SER A 47 -5.81 -9.34 -2.78
C SER A 47 -4.99 -9.01 -4.03
N TYR A 48 -3.80 -8.43 -3.85
CA TYR A 48 -2.91 -7.96 -4.91
C TYR A 48 -1.45 -8.33 -4.59
N PRO A 49 -1.12 -9.63 -4.45
CA PRO A 49 0.21 -10.08 -4.07
C PRO A 49 1.31 -9.62 -5.04
N PHE A 50 0.96 -9.42 -6.31
CA PHE A 50 1.89 -8.91 -7.33
C PHE A 50 2.44 -7.50 -7.03
N LEU A 51 1.72 -6.68 -6.25
CA LEU A 51 2.22 -5.36 -5.82
C LEU A 51 3.43 -5.47 -4.91
N PHE A 52 3.62 -6.61 -4.25
CA PHE A 52 4.69 -6.88 -3.30
C PHE A 52 5.80 -7.76 -3.89
N ALA A 53 5.50 -8.50 -4.97
CA ALA A 53 6.46 -9.38 -5.66
C ALA A 53 7.46 -8.61 -6.55
N LEU A 54 7.13 -7.38 -6.94
CA LEU A 54 8.07 -6.50 -7.64
C LEU A 54 9.04 -5.96 -6.58
N GLY A 55 10.24 -6.55 -6.49
CA GLY A 55 11.22 -6.42 -5.40
C GLY A 55 11.73 -5.04 -4.98
N ASN A 56 11.04 -3.96 -5.35
CA ASN A 56 11.24 -2.61 -4.83
C ASN A 56 10.23 -2.27 -3.72
N PHE A 57 9.11 -2.99 -3.65
CA PHE A 57 8.01 -2.63 -2.77
C PHE A 57 8.37 -2.85 -1.30
N GLU A 58 8.80 -4.06 -0.91
CA GLU A 58 9.07 -4.37 0.49
C GLU A 58 10.34 -3.68 1.03
N ASP A 59 11.37 -3.52 0.20
CA ASP A 59 12.62 -2.86 0.55
C ASP A 59 12.44 -1.38 0.96
N GLU A 60 11.52 -0.66 0.32
CA GLU A 60 11.15 0.70 0.73
C GLU A 60 10.37 0.74 2.04
N ILE A 61 9.57 -0.30 2.34
CA ILE A 61 8.82 -0.35 3.60
C ILE A 61 9.77 -0.54 4.77
N PHE A 62 10.75 -1.44 4.63
CA PHE A 62 11.74 -1.67 5.67
C PHE A 62 12.62 -0.43 5.93
N LYS A 63 12.97 0.33 4.87
CA LYS A 63 13.74 1.58 5.02
C LYS A 63 13.01 2.64 5.85
N ARG A 64 11.71 2.87 5.61
CA ARG A 64 10.92 3.85 6.41
C ARG A 64 10.63 3.37 7.85
N ARG A 65 10.62 2.06 8.10
CA ARG A 65 10.43 1.49 9.45
C ARG A 65 11.73 1.45 10.27
N GLY A 66 12.90 1.56 9.64
CA GLY A 66 14.22 1.49 10.28
C GLY A 66 14.84 2.83 10.68
N GLU A 67 14.18 3.96 10.41
CA GLU A 67 14.59 5.29 10.90
C GLU A 67 13.84 5.61 12.21
N LEU A 68 14.34 5.05 13.31
CA LEU A 68 14.08 5.45 14.70
C LEU A 68 15.41 5.66 15.42
#